data_AF-A0A2D4LDJ8-F1
#
_entry.id   AF-A0A2D4LDJ8-F1
#
_cell.length_a   1.000
_cell.length_b   1.000
_cell.length_c   1.000
_cell.angle_alpha   90.00
_cell.angle_beta   90.00
_cell.angle_gamma   90.00
#
_symmetry.space_group_name_H-M   'P 1'
#
loop_
_entity.id
_entity.type
_entity.pdbx_description
1 polymer ?
#
loop_
_entity_poly.entity_id
_entity_poly.type
_entity_poly.pdbx_seq_one_letter_code
_entity_poly.pdbx_strand_id
1 'polypeptide(L)'
;KTQTITKKTKKTLPKSFFQMMEELNLKDVWRERNINEKQYTFYSNRHSSWSRIDMVWISAELFSNIHDIDIETSTWADHNPIMVIWKGQKKRSRWTLSNMILKEDNFKSKMEKELTF
;
A
#
# COMPACT_ATOMS: atom_id res chain seq x y z
N LYS A 1 28.03 -37.03 -22.23
CA LYS A 1 27.01 -35.96 -22.35
C LYS A 1 27.33 -34.91 -21.29
N THR A 2 27.95 -33.81 -21.69
CA THR A 2 28.37 -32.73 -20.79
C THR A 2 27.13 -32.03 -20.25
N GLN A 3 26.94 -32.05 -18.93
CA GLN A 3 25.84 -31.34 -18.28
C GLN A 3 26.16 -29.85 -18.28
N THR A 4 25.48 -29.08 -19.13
CA THR A 4 25.55 -27.62 -19.12
C THR A 4 24.82 -27.13 -17.87
N ILE A 5 25.58 -26.72 -16.86
CA ILE A 5 25.03 -26.03 -15.67
C ILE A 5 24.58 -24.64 -16.12
N THR A 6 23.31 -24.53 -16.53
CA THR A 6 22.67 -23.23 -16.76
C THR A 6 22.47 -22.57 -15.41
N LYS A 7 23.24 -21.51 -15.13
CA LYS A 7 22.99 -20.64 -13.96
C LYS A 7 21.57 -20.09 -14.08
N LYS A 8 20.65 -20.59 -13.26
CA LYS A 8 19.29 -20.03 -13.13
C LYS A 8 19.41 -18.66 -12.46
N THR A 9 19.46 -17.60 -13.25
CA THR A 9 19.33 -16.23 -12.75
C THR A 9 17.96 -16.09 -12.11
N LYS A 10 17.88 -15.77 -10.82
CA LYS A 10 16.60 -15.50 -10.15
C LYS A 10 15.96 -14.30 -10.85
N LYS A 11 14.79 -14.49 -11.46
CA LYS A 11 13.99 -13.42 -12.08
C LYS A 11 13.30 -12.62 -10.97
N THR A 12 14.06 -11.79 -10.26
CA THR A 12 13.51 -10.79 -9.34
C THR A 12 13.10 -9.54 -10.10
N LEU A 13 12.23 -8.74 -9.51
CA LEU A 13 11.95 -7.40 -10.03
C LEU A 13 13.25 -6.57 -10.15
N PRO A 14 13.30 -5.60 -11.07
CA PRO A 14 14.46 -4.73 -11.24
C PRO A 14 14.81 -4.03 -9.92
N LYS A 15 16.11 -3.76 -9.69
CA LYS A 15 16.56 -3.01 -8.50
C LYS A 15 15.91 -1.62 -8.41
N SER A 16 15.70 -0.97 -9.56
CA SER A 16 15.03 0.33 -9.65
C SER A 16 13.60 0.31 -9.10
N PHE A 17 12.89 -0.81 -9.24
CA PHE A 17 11.55 -0.95 -8.67
C PHE A 17 11.59 -0.89 -7.14
N PHE A 18 12.51 -1.65 -6.52
CA PHE A 18 12.64 -1.67 -5.06
C PHE A 18 13.12 -0.32 -4.52
N GLN A 19 14.06 0.33 -5.22
CA GLN A 19 14.49 1.68 -4.87
C GLN A 19 13.32 2.68 -4.91
N MET A 20 12.50 2.63 -5.96
CA MET A 20 11.31 3.49 -6.07
C MET A 20 10.30 3.21 -4.95
N MET A 21 10.06 1.95 -4.59
CA MET A 21 9.17 1.61 -3.47
C MET A 21 9.70 2.13 -2.13
N GLU A 22 11.02 2.05 -1.92
CA GLU A 22 11.68 2.60 -0.73
C GLU A 22 11.58 4.12 -0.68
N GLU A 23 11.84 4.81 -1.80
CA GLU A 23 11.72 6.27 -1.92
C GLU A 23 10.28 6.75 -1.67
N LEU A 24 9.27 6.01 -2.13
CA LEU A 24 7.85 6.29 -1.89
C LEU A 24 7.36 5.80 -0.51
N ASN A 25 8.23 5.19 0.30
CA ASN A 25 7.91 4.59 1.59
C ASN A 25 6.71 3.62 1.52
N LEU A 26 6.68 2.82 0.45
CA LEU A 26 5.67 1.79 0.19
C LEU A 26 6.19 0.43 0.65
N LYS A 27 5.33 -0.32 1.32
CA LYS A 27 5.63 -1.67 1.80
C LYS A 27 4.62 -2.68 1.26
N ASP A 28 5.11 -3.86 0.89
CA ASP A 28 4.29 -5.00 0.54
C ASP A 28 3.67 -5.58 1.81
N VAL A 29 2.40 -5.27 2.04
CA VAL A 29 1.70 -5.55 3.29
C VAL A 29 1.70 -7.03 3.62
N TRP A 30 1.42 -7.86 2.61
CA TRP A 30 1.33 -9.30 2.84
C TRP A 30 2.71 -9.84 3.22
N ARG A 31 3.79 -9.38 2.57
CA ARG A 31 5.15 -9.81 2.90
C ARG A 31 5.58 -9.40 4.31
N GLU A 32 5.23 -8.19 4.74
CA GLU A 32 5.57 -7.67 6.06
C GLU A 32 4.88 -8.45 7.20
N ARG A 33 3.65 -8.92 6.98
CA ARG A 33 2.91 -9.71 7.99
C ARG A 33 3.26 -11.19 7.97
N ASN A 34 3.49 -11.73 6.78
CA ASN A 34 3.59 -13.16 6.53
C ASN A 34 5.02 -13.53 6.09
N ILE A 35 6.03 -13.10 6.87
CA ILE A 35 7.46 -13.26 6.54
C ILE A 35 7.84 -14.74 6.35
N ASN A 36 7.30 -15.60 7.20
CA ASN A 36 7.62 -17.04 7.23
C ASN A 36 6.66 -17.89 6.40
N GLU A 37 5.52 -17.32 6.00
CA GLU A 37 4.48 -18.06 5.28
C GLU A 37 4.77 -18.16 3.79
N LYS A 38 4.27 -19.25 3.21
CA LYS A 38 4.41 -19.55 1.79
C LYS A 38 3.02 -19.74 1.18
N GLN A 39 2.35 -18.63 0.93
CA GLN A 39 1.13 -18.62 0.11
C GLN A 39 1.40 -17.97 -1.25
N TYR A 40 0.57 -18.33 -2.22
CA TYR A 40 0.79 -18.02 -3.63
C TYR A 40 -0.52 -17.59 -4.28
N THR A 41 -0.42 -16.65 -5.22
CA THR A 41 -1.60 -16.12 -5.91
C THR A 41 -1.89 -16.85 -7.21
N PHE A 42 -0.91 -17.58 -7.77
CA PHE A 42 -1.05 -18.18 -9.10
C PHE A 42 -0.29 -19.51 -9.21
N TYR A 43 -0.86 -20.48 -9.93
CA TYR A 43 -0.19 -21.71 -10.34
C TYR A 43 0.06 -21.75 -11.84
N SER A 44 1.32 -21.91 -12.24
CA SER A 44 1.67 -22.10 -13.64
C SER A 44 1.71 -23.58 -14.00
N ASN A 45 0.70 -24.06 -14.74
CA ASN A 45 0.65 -25.45 -15.23
C ASN A 45 1.88 -25.84 -16.05
N ARG A 46 2.34 -24.96 -16.95
CA ARG A 46 3.50 -25.20 -17.83
C ARG A 46 4.79 -25.40 -17.04
N HIS A 47 4.94 -24.70 -15.92
CA HIS A 47 6.16 -24.70 -15.12
C HIS A 47 6.04 -25.54 -13.84
N SER A 48 4.87 -26.14 -13.61
CA SER A 48 4.51 -26.88 -12.39
C SER A 48 4.92 -26.13 -11.11
N SER A 49 4.71 -24.82 -11.09
CA SER A 49 5.24 -23.94 -10.05
C SER A 49 4.22 -22.93 -9.56
N TRP A 50 4.24 -22.70 -8.26
CA TRP A 50 3.46 -21.66 -7.60
C TRP A 50 4.24 -20.34 -7.51
N SER A 51 3.55 -19.23 -7.75
CA SER A 51 4.11 -17.88 -7.67
C SER A 51 3.11 -16.91 -7.04
N ARG A 52 3.62 -15.89 -6.35
CA ARG A 52 2.83 -14.75 -5.89
C ARG A 52 3.13 -13.55 -6.79
N ILE A 53 2.29 -13.34 -7.79
CA ILE A 53 2.44 -12.27 -8.79
C ILE A 53 1.52 -11.07 -8.51
N ASP A 54 0.53 -11.25 -7.64
CA ASP A 54 -0.33 -10.19 -7.14
C ASP A 54 0.22 -9.69 -5.80
N MET A 55 0.32 -8.37 -5.63
CA MET A 55 0.94 -7.75 -4.47
C MET A 55 0.12 -6.53 -4.03
N VAL A 56 0.04 -6.31 -2.71
CA VAL A 56 -0.63 -5.15 -2.13
C VAL A 56 0.42 -4.26 -1.47
N TRP A 57 0.69 -3.11 -2.09
CA TRP A 57 1.64 -2.11 -1.59
C TRP A 57 0.90 -0.97 -0.91
N ILE A 58 1.31 -0.61 0.30
CA ILE A 58 0.72 0.51 1.05
C ILE A 58 1.80 1.43 1.61
N SER A 59 1.48 2.71 1.77
CA SER A 59 2.34 3.64 2.53
C SER A 59 2.54 3.13 3.95
N ALA A 60 3.78 3.20 4.44
CA ALA A 60 4.13 2.78 5.80
C ALA A 60 3.28 3.46 6.89
N GLU A 61 2.78 4.68 6.64
CA GLU A 61 1.90 5.40 7.56
C GLU A 61 0.54 4.70 7.75
N LEU A 62 0.03 4.06 6.70
CA LEU A 62 -1.28 3.40 6.70
C LEU A 62 -1.19 1.93 7.12
N PHE A 63 0.02 1.39 7.25
CA PHE A 63 0.24 0.00 7.62
C PHE A 63 -0.42 -0.39 8.95
N SER A 64 -0.40 0.53 9.92
CA SER A 64 -1.03 0.35 11.25
C SER A 64 -2.56 0.23 11.20
N ASN A 65 -3.19 0.76 10.14
CA ASN A 65 -4.64 0.70 9.96
C ASN A 65 -5.09 -0.64 9.38
N ILE A 66 -4.19 -1.43 8.80
CA ILE A 66 -4.55 -2.76 8.31
C ILE A 66 -4.87 -3.63 9.52
N HIS A 67 -6.02 -4.29 9.51
CA HIS A 67 -6.39 -5.24 10.54
C HIS A 67 -5.82 -6.61 10.24
N ASP A 68 -6.00 -7.08 9.01
CA ASP A 68 -5.57 -8.41 8.57
C ASP A 68 -5.33 -8.47 7.05
N ILE A 69 -4.55 -9.44 6.60
CA ILE A 69 -4.31 -9.71 5.17
C ILE A 69 -3.99 -11.19 4.94
N ASP A 70 -4.71 -11.81 4.01
CA ASP A 70 -4.54 -13.23 3.68
C ASP A 70 -4.74 -13.51 2.18
N ILE A 71 -4.20 -14.63 1.70
CA ILE A 71 -4.43 -15.15 0.35
C ILE A 71 -5.40 -16.32 0.46
N GLU A 72 -6.61 -16.14 -0.05
CA GLU A 72 -7.63 -17.19 -0.05
C GLU A 72 -7.55 -18.06 -1.31
N THR A 73 -8.00 -19.30 -1.19
CA THR A 73 -8.03 -20.24 -2.31
C THR A 73 -9.20 -19.94 -3.23
N SER A 74 -8.94 -19.70 -4.51
CA SER A 74 -9.97 -19.56 -5.53
C SER A 74 -10.38 -20.92 -6.08
N THR A 75 -11.68 -21.16 -6.21
CA THR A 75 -12.23 -22.35 -6.88
C THR A 75 -12.58 -22.08 -8.34
N TRP A 76 -12.69 -20.82 -8.74
CA TRP A 76 -13.26 -20.42 -10.04
C TRP A 76 -12.27 -19.70 -10.96
N ALA A 77 -11.27 -19.02 -10.40
CA ALA A 77 -10.24 -18.32 -11.15
C ALA A 77 -8.90 -19.03 -11.01
N ASP A 78 -8.02 -18.84 -12.00
CA ASP A 78 -6.62 -19.28 -11.98
C ASP A 78 -5.75 -18.47 -11.00
N HIS A 79 -6.29 -17.36 -10.48
CA HIS A 79 -5.71 -16.57 -9.40
C HIS A 79 -6.47 -16.70 -8.08
N ASN A 80 -5.70 -16.86 -7.01
CA ASN A 80 -6.16 -16.79 -5.62
C ASN A 80 -6.30 -15.32 -5.19
N PRO A 81 -7.46 -14.90 -4.65
CA PRO A 81 -7.68 -13.53 -4.21
C PRO A 81 -6.84 -13.17 -2.97
N ILE A 82 -6.45 -11.90 -2.87
CA ILE A 82 -5.84 -11.31 -1.67
C ILE A 82 -6.94 -10.56 -0.91
N MET A 83 -7.24 -11.01 0.28
CA MET A 83 -8.20 -10.39 1.19
C MET A 83 -7.49 -9.42 2.12
N VAL A 84 -7.97 -8.17 2.20
CA VAL A 84 -7.41 -7.14 3.09
C VAL A 84 -8.52 -6.60 3.98
N ILE A 85 -8.38 -6.79 5.29
CA ILE A 85 -9.28 -6.20 6.27
C ILE A 85 -8.67 -4.89 6.74
N TRP A 86 -9.35 -3.77 6.50
CA TRP A 86 -8.88 -2.43 6.84
C TRP A 86 -9.75 -1.82 7.95
N LYS A 87 -9.12 -1.33 9.03
CA LYS A 87 -9.79 -0.58 10.10
C LYS A 87 -10.38 0.77 9.65
N GLY A 88 -10.10 1.17 8.40
CA GLY A 88 -10.46 2.46 7.85
C GLY A 88 -9.53 3.59 8.34
N GLN A 89 -9.80 4.80 7.87
CA GLN A 89 -9.18 6.02 8.37
C GLN A 89 -10.22 6.83 9.14
N LYS A 90 -9.79 7.47 10.24
CA LYS A 90 -10.61 8.54 10.83
C LYS A 90 -10.83 9.59 9.74
N LYS A 91 -12.10 9.91 9.47
CA LYS A 91 -12.44 11.01 8.55
C LYS A 91 -11.70 12.26 9.02
N ARG A 92 -10.76 12.75 8.21
CA ARG A 92 -10.20 14.08 8.44
C ARG A 92 -11.33 15.06 8.13
N SER A 93 -11.87 15.70 9.16
CA SER A 93 -12.77 16.83 8.98
C SER A 93 -12.02 17.89 8.19
N ARG A 94 -12.54 18.23 7.01
CA ARG A 94 -12.01 19.33 6.22
C ARG A 94 -12.17 20.59 7.06
N TRP A 95 -11.08 21.29 7.35
CA TRP A 95 -11.19 22.54 8.07
C TRP A 95 -12.00 23.51 7.22
N THR A 96 -13.09 24.00 7.78
CA THR A 96 -13.91 25.06 7.20
C THR A 96 -13.84 26.25 8.14
N LEU A 97 -13.44 27.41 7.62
CA LEU A 97 -13.47 28.64 8.38
C LEU A 97 -14.90 28.90 8.85
N SER A 98 -15.10 29.08 10.15
CA SER A 98 -16.40 29.45 10.69
C SER A 98 -16.73 30.88 10.26
N ASN A 99 -17.86 31.06 9.55
CA ASN A 99 -18.36 32.38 9.18
C ASN A 99 -18.74 33.23 10.40
N MET A 100 -18.91 32.64 11.60
CA MET A 100 -19.13 33.42 12.82
C MET A 100 -17.88 34.19 13.23
N ILE A 101 -16.69 33.58 13.14
CA ILE A 101 -15.42 34.23 13.49
C ILE A 101 -15.19 35.46 12.61
N LEU A 102 -15.54 35.37 11.32
CA LEU A 102 -15.48 36.49 10.39
C LEU A 102 -16.40 37.66 10.74
N LYS A 103 -17.46 37.42 11.52
CA LYS A 103 -18.45 38.43 11.90
C LYS A 103 -18.13 39.10 13.24
N GLU A 104 -17.21 38.56 14.04
CA GLU A 104 -16.83 39.14 15.33
C GLU A 104 -16.16 40.51 15.16
N ASP A 105 -16.57 41.48 15.97
CA ASP A 105 -16.09 42.86 15.84
C ASP A 105 -14.60 42.98 16.20
N ASN A 106 -14.10 42.15 17.12
CA ASN A 106 -12.67 42.07 17.44
C ASN A 106 -11.84 41.62 16.23
N PHE A 107 -12.36 40.64 15.47
CA PHE A 107 -11.69 40.15 14.27
C PHE A 107 -11.71 41.20 13.16
N LYS A 108 -12.85 41.87 12.94
CA LYS A 108 -12.97 42.97 11.97
C LYS A 108 -12.03 44.13 12.31
N SER A 109 -12.02 44.59 13.56
CA SER A 109 -11.15 45.69 13.99
C SER A 109 -9.66 45.36 13.83
N LYS A 110 -9.28 44.09 14.06
CA LYS A 110 -7.92 43.63 13.82
C LYS A 110 -7.58 43.61 12.31
N MET A 111 -8.48 43.08 11.49
CA MET A 111 -8.31 43.04 10.03
C MET A 111 -8.25 44.44 9.43
N GLU A 112 -9.09 45.37 9.88
CA GLU A 112 -9.06 46.77 9.46
C GLU A 112 -7.69 47.37 9.79
N LYS A 113 -7.20 47.26 11.03
CA LYS A 113 -5.86 47.77 11.40
C LYS A 113 -4.71 47.23 10.55
N GLU A 114 -4.77 45.97 10.11
CA GLU A 114 -3.73 45.38 9.25
C GLU A 114 -3.91 45.72 7.76
N LEU A 115 -5.13 46.02 7.33
CA LEU A 115 -5.42 46.44 5.95
C LEU A 115 -5.17 47.94 5.71
N THR A 116 -5.20 48.78 6.74
CA THR A 116 -4.90 50.22 6.64
C THR A 116 -3.41 50.55 6.66
N PHE A 117 -2.57 49.72 6.03
CA PHE A 117 -1.15 50.04 5.80
C PHE A 117 -0.99 51.25 4.88
#